data_AF-A0A9D8ZDA8-F1
#
_entry.id   AF-A0A9D8ZDA8-F1
#
_cell.length_a   1.000
_cell.length_b   1.000
_cell.length_c   1.000
_cell.angle_alpha   90.00
_cell.angle_beta   90.00
_cell.angle_gamma   90.00
#
_symmetry.space_group_name_H-M   'P 1'
#
loop_
_entity.id
_entity.type
_entity.pdbx_description
1 polymer ?
#
loop_
_entity_poly.entity_id
_entity_poly.type
_entity_poly.pdbx_seq_one_letter_code
_entity_poly.pdbx_strand_id
1 'polypeptide(L)'
;MVHRSRFVAVLCCLQVVLLLSCSKNNEVQEEETSSATALNPILRTYDPVMLASPYGPRLLGGSYDFHSGVDMAHPTGTPVHAILDGKVVRAETAQPGSTLERYGQFVVISHDPFDEVELHQTVYLHLSETLVKVGDEIKQGDVIGKVGNTGVNINTEHLHFEYHIGENSGAIRRSNARHPLRILPYQSKSAVVDISKTNNELTITVVQVKSSMDLVSITISPMGHESKRIDFETLEGINKENVDVVPYQGIDIIPSPFNSVSSQMVLTFKVEGVWTDLEGVTVKLVNAKGKAQEFIHKFQ
;
A
#
# COMPACT_ATOMS: atom_id res chain seq x y z
N MET A 1 41.48 -55.74 40.13
CA MET A 1 42.74 -56.17 39.48
C MET A 1 43.48 -54.94 39.01
N VAL A 2 44.71 -54.79 39.47
CA VAL A 2 45.64 -53.68 39.23
C VAL A 2 46.35 -53.86 37.89
N HIS A 3 46.59 -52.78 37.14
CA HIS A 3 47.79 -52.47 36.30
C HIS A 3 47.49 -51.25 35.42
N ARG A 4 48.37 -50.31 35.09
CA ARG A 4 49.63 -49.75 35.59
C ARG A 4 49.94 -48.57 34.65
N SER A 5 50.36 -47.42 35.18
CA SER A 5 50.73 -46.21 34.44
C SER A 5 51.98 -46.38 33.56
N ARG A 6 52.10 -45.61 32.46
CA ARG A 6 53.38 -45.04 31.99
C ARG A 6 53.20 -43.70 31.24
N PHE A 7 53.88 -42.68 31.76
CA PHE A 7 54.25 -41.41 31.11
C PHE A 7 55.42 -41.63 30.14
N VAL A 8 55.44 -40.90 29.02
CA VAL A 8 56.67 -40.40 28.34
C VAL A 8 56.35 -39.02 27.78
N ALA A 9 57.29 -38.09 27.92
CA ALA A 9 57.15 -36.66 27.63
C ALA A 9 58.12 -36.19 26.52
N VAL A 10 57.77 -35.03 25.96
CA VAL A 10 58.63 -34.01 25.30
C VAL A 10 59.18 -34.30 23.89
N LEU A 11 58.74 -33.51 22.91
CA LEU A 11 59.67 -32.68 22.12
C LEU A 11 59.01 -31.42 21.56
N CYS A 12 59.68 -30.31 21.84
CA CYS A 12 59.40 -28.94 21.46
C CYS A 12 59.87 -28.68 20.01
N CYS A 13 59.10 -27.95 19.20
CA CYS A 13 59.65 -27.19 18.08
C CYS A 13 58.81 -25.94 17.81
N LEU A 14 59.53 -24.88 17.49
CA LEU A 14 59.22 -23.47 17.70
C LEU A 14 58.84 -22.80 16.35
N GLN A 15 57.88 -21.86 16.41
CA GLN A 15 57.65 -20.70 15.53
C GLN A 15 57.29 -20.92 14.04
N VAL A 16 56.15 -20.35 13.61
CA VAL A 16 56.07 -19.09 12.84
C VAL A 16 54.67 -18.47 12.97
N VAL A 17 54.66 -17.16 13.13
CA VAL A 17 53.54 -16.22 13.30
C VAL A 17 52.69 -16.10 12.03
N LEU A 18 51.36 -16.08 12.17
CA LEU A 18 50.48 -15.33 11.28
C LEU A 18 49.26 -14.83 12.06
N LEU A 19 49.35 -13.56 12.47
CA LEU A 19 48.22 -12.74 12.88
C LEU A 19 47.36 -12.48 11.65
N LEU A 20 46.16 -13.06 11.61
CA LEU A 20 45.09 -12.61 10.74
C LEU A 20 43.93 -12.16 11.63
N SER A 21 43.80 -10.85 11.77
CA SER A 21 42.60 -10.18 12.28
C SER A 21 41.41 -10.65 11.45
N CYS A 22 40.48 -11.39 12.06
CA CYS A 22 39.19 -11.67 11.44
C CYS A 22 38.24 -10.52 11.77
N SER A 23 37.90 -9.77 10.72
CA SER A 23 36.87 -8.72 10.68
C SER A 23 35.60 -9.18 11.40
N LYS A 24 35.14 -8.41 12.38
CA LYS A 24 33.74 -8.48 12.84
C LYS A 24 32.89 -7.93 11.71
N ASN A 25 32.42 -8.80 10.83
CA ASN A 25 31.29 -8.49 9.99
C ASN A 25 30.07 -8.40 10.91
N ASN A 26 29.58 -7.17 11.13
CA ASN A 26 28.24 -6.92 11.61
C ASN A 26 27.28 -7.41 10.54
N GLU A 27 26.85 -8.67 10.63
CA GLU A 27 25.61 -9.09 10.02
C GLU A 27 24.47 -8.53 10.87
N VAL A 28 23.81 -7.51 10.34
CA VAL A 28 22.49 -7.09 10.80
C VAL A 28 21.57 -8.28 10.54
N GLN A 29 21.17 -8.97 11.61
CA GLN A 29 20.05 -9.91 11.53
C GLN A 29 18.79 -9.08 11.28
N GLU A 30 18.31 -9.11 10.04
CA GLU A 30 16.95 -8.71 9.73
C GLU A 30 16.03 -9.69 10.47
N GLU A 31 15.35 -9.18 11.48
CA GLU A 31 14.33 -9.88 12.23
C GLU A 31 13.12 -10.08 11.30
N GLU A 32 13.10 -11.20 10.58
CA GLU A 32 11.92 -11.65 9.83
C GLU A 32 10.80 -11.96 10.82
N THR A 33 9.97 -10.96 11.10
CA THR A 33 8.66 -11.19 11.68
C THR A 33 7.80 -11.89 10.64
N SER A 34 7.38 -13.11 10.99
CA SER A 34 6.45 -14.00 10.28
C SER A 34 5.27 -13.26 9.63
N SER A 35 5.46 -12.79 8.40
CA SER A 35 4.39 -12.31 7.54
C SER A 35 3.79 -13.51 6.84
N ALA A 36 2.51 -13.82 7.08
CA ALA A 36 1.73 -14.61 6.13
C ALA A 36 2.00 -14.05 4.73
N THR A 37 2.45 -14.89 3.79
CA THR A 37 2.76 -14.42 2.44
C THR A 37 1.46 -13.99 1.79
N ALA A 38 1.25 -12.68 1.75
CA ALA A 38 0.12 -12.07 1.06
C ALA A 38 0.03 -12.58 -0.39
N LEU A 39 -1.18 -12.91 -0.82
CA LEU A 39 -1.46 -13.39 -2.17
C LEU A 39 -2.25 -12.34 -2.96
N ASN A 40 -2.18 -12.41 -4.28
CA ASN A 40 -3.11 -11.71 -5.15
C ASN A 40 -4.52 -12.31 -4.94
N PRO A 41 -5.56 -11.47 -4.69
CA PRO A 41 -6.93 -11.93 -4.44
C PRO A 41 -7.60 -12.57 -5.66
N ILE A 42 -7.00 -12.51 -6.86
CA ILE A 42 -7.52 -13.15 -8.07
C ILE A 42 -6.72 -14.42 -8.38
N LEU A 43 -5.40 -14.33 -8.42
CA LEU A 43 -4.55 -15.41 -8.95
C LEU A 43 -4.04 -16.40 -7.90
N ARG A 44 -4.23 -16.14 -6.61
CA ARG A 44 -3.63 -16.92 -5.51
C ARG A 44 -2.09 -17.03 -5.62
N THR A 45 -1.46 -16.10 -6.34
CA THR A 45 -0.02 -16.02 -6.56
C THR A 45 0.48 -14.61 -6.23
N TYR A 46 1.80 -14.44 -6.18
CA TYR A 46 2.42 -13.12 -6.22
C TYR A 46 2.32 -12.57 -7.65
N ASP A 47 1.45 -11.59 -7.88
CA ASP A 47 1.42 -10.85 -9.15
C ASP A 47 0.91 -9.41 -8.95
N PRO A 48 1.79 -8.40 -8.91
CA PRO A 48 1.41 -7.00 -8.80
C PRO A 48 0.99 -6.36 -10.14
N VAL A 49 0.99 -7.09 -11.27
CA VAL A 49 0.87 -6.50 -12.64
C VAL A 49 -0.58 -6.20 -13.06
N MET A 50 -1.59 -6.73 -12.37
CA MET A 50 -3.00 -6.63 -12.78
C MET A 50 -3.73 -5.35 -12.34
N LEU A 51 -3.01 -4.37 -11.80
CA LEU A 51 -3.58 -3.15 -11.23
C LEU A 51 -4.13 -2.21 -12.31
N ALA A 52 -5.44 -1.99 -12.36
CA ALA A 52 -6.09 -1.04 -13.28
C ALA A 52 -6.25 0.36 -12.66
N SER A 53 -6.43 0.45 -11.33
CA SER A 53 -6.52 1.72 -10.61
C SER A 53 -5.89 1.59 -9.22
N PRO A 54 -4.97 2.48 -8.80
CA PRO A 54 -4.32 2.44 -7.49
C PRO A 54 -5.20 3.02 -6.39
N TYR A 55 -4.81 2.80 -5.14
CA TYR A 55 -5.36 3.51 -3.99
C TYR A 55 -4.94 4.98 -4.01
N GLY A 56 -5.80 5.86 -3.50
CA GLY A 56 -5.51 7.29 -3.33
C GLY A 56 -6.00 8.17 -4.49
N PRO A 57 -5.41 9.37 -4.65
CA PRO A 57 -5.85 10.36 -5.63
C PRO A 57 -5.81 9.83 -7.08
N ARG A 58 -6.91 10.00 -7.81
CA ARG A 58 -7.00 9.63 -9.24
C ARG A 58 -7.86 10.62 -10.04
N LEU A 59 -7.77 10.50 -11.36
CA LEU A 59 -8.71 11.14 -12.29
C LEU A 59 -9.78 10.12 -12.71
N LEU A 60 -11.02 10.40 -12.37
CA LEU A 60 -12.19 9.62 -12.79
C LEU A 60 -13.16 10.53 -13.54
N GLY A 61 -13.39 10.22 -14.83
CA GLY A 61 -14.30 11.03 -15.67
C GLY A 61 -13.85 12.47 -15.90
N GLY A 62 -12.55 12.76 -15.76
CA GLY A 62 -11.98 14.11 -15.88
C GLY A 62 -12.01 14.93 -14.59
N SER A 63 -12.55 14.37 -13.51
CA SER A 63 -12.59 14.99 -12.18
C SER A 63 -11.68 14.24 -11.21
N TYR A 64 -11.25 14.94 -10.16
CA TYR A 64 -10.56 14.33 -9.02
C TYR A 64 -11.49 13.33 -8.31
N ASP A 65 -10.94 12.21 -7.86
CA ASP A 65 -11.59 11.19 -7.03
C ASP A 65 -10.53 10.57 -6.10
N PHE A 66 -10.92 10.17 -4.89
CA PHE A 66 -10.03 9.45 -3.98
C PHE A 66 -10.37 7.95 -3.94
N HIS A 67 -9.54 7.08 -4.48
CA HIS A 67 -9.84 5.67 -4.52
C HIS A 67 -9.56 4.97 -3.18
N SER A 68 -10.59 4.38 -2.56
CA SER A 68 -10.50 3.70 -1.25
C SER A 68 -9.94 2.26 -1.31
N GLY A 69 -9.56 1.81 -2.50
CA GLY A 69 -9.04 0.46 -2.71
C GLY A 69 -8.11 0.38 -3.91
N VAL A 70 -8.02 -0.80 -4.50
CA VAL A 70 -7.35 -1.05 -5.77
C VAL A 70 -8.28 -1.80 -6.71
N ASP A 71 -8.23 -1.45 -7.99
CA ASP A 71 -9.00 -2.14 -9.03
C ASP A 71 -8.06 -3.10 -9.76
N MET A 72 -8.40 -4.39 -9.80
CA MET A 72 -7.63 -5.43 -10.48
C MET A 72 -8.44 -5.98 -11.65
N ALA A 73 -8.00 -5.68 -12.88
CA ALA A 73 -8.71 -6.07 -14.08
C ALA A 73 -8.55 -7.58 -14.35
N HIS A 74 -9.68 -8.26 -14.55
CA HIS A 74 -9.75 -9.65 -14.99
C HIS A 74 -11.11 -9.92 -15.64
N PRO A 75 -11.21 -10.95 -16.51
CA PRO A 75 -12.49 -11.32 -17.09
C PRO A 75 -13.54 -11.70 -16.03
N THR A 76 -14.80 -11.35 -16.31
CA THR A 76 -15.95 -11.80 -15.53
C THR A 76 -15.93 -13.32 -15.34
N GLY A 77 -16.26 -13.79 -14.14
CA GLY A 77 -16.27 -15.21 -13.79
C GLY A 77 -14.94 -15.74 -13.21
N THR A 78 -13.88 -14.93 -13.23
CA THR A 78 -12.60 -15.32 -12.63
C THR A 78 -12.74 -15.51 -11.12
N PRO A 79 -12.25 -16.62 -10.53
CA PRO A 79 -12.30 -16.84 -9.09
C PRO A 79 -11.62 -15.72 -8.29
N VAL A 80 -12.31 -15.24 -7.25
CA VAL A 80 -11.78 -14.31 -6.25
C VAL A 80 -11.52 -15.09 -4.97
N HIS A 81 -10.32 -14.95 -4.44
CA HIS A 81 -9.79 -15.64 -3.28
C HIS A 81 -9.65 -14.69 -2.09
N ALA A 82 -9.99 -15.18 -0.90
CA ALA A 82 -9.70 -14.46 0.34
C ALA A 82 -8.20 -14.37 0.57
N ILE A 83 -7.71 -13.19 0.95
CA ILE A 83 -6.26 -12.99 1.15
C ILE A 83 -5.80 -13.26 2.59
N LEU A 84 -6.72 -13.41 3.54
CA LEU A 84 -6.47 -13.66 4.95
C LEU A 84 -7.57 -14.57 5.51
N ASP A 85 -7.23 -15.31 6.57
CA ASP A 85 -8.21 -16.04 7.39
C ASP A 85 -9.22 -15.07 8.01
N GLY A 86 -10.46 -15.50 8.19
CA GLY A 86 -11.47 -14.66 8.81
C GLY A 86 -12.87 -15.23 8.73
N LYS A 87 -13.85 -14.35 8.92
CA LYS A 87 -15.27 -14.69 8.91
C LYS A 87 -16.03 -13.77 7.98
N VAL A 88 -16.94 -14.31 7.17
CA VAL A 88 -17.82 -13.49 6.34
C VAL A 88 -18.80 -12.72 7.22
N VAL A 89 -18.70 -11.39 7.22
CA VAL A 89 -19.60 -10.50 7.97
C VAL A 89 -20.67 -9.88 7.07
N ARG A 90 -20.42 -9.80 5.75
CA ARG A 90 -21.43 -9.43 4.75
C ARG A 90 -21.20 -10.18 3.44
N ALA A 91 -22.29 -10.59 2.81
CA ALA A 91 -22.31 -11.13 1.45
C ALA A 91 -23.69 -10.87 0.85
N GLU A 92 -23.80 -9.88 -0.05
CA GLU A 92 -25.08 -9.47 -0.60
C GLU A 92 -24.94 -8.75 -1.94
N THR A 93 -26.07 -8.62 -2.65
CA THR A 93 -26.20 -7.72 -3.80
C THR A 93 -26.79 -6.41 -3.31
N ALA A 94 -26.08 -5.29 -3.55
CA ALA A 94 -26.55 -3.97 -3.23
C ALA A 94 -27.90 -3.67 -3.91
N GLN A 95 -28.82 -3.09 -3.15
CA GLN A 95 -30.14 -2.74 -3.67
C GLN A 95 -30.06 -1.48 -4.54
N PRO A 96 -30.79 -1.43 -5.67
CA PRO A 96 -30.91 -0.22 -6.47
C PRO A 96 -31.40 0.98 -5.64
N GLY A 97 -30.81 2.15 -5.87
CA GLY A 97 -31.10 3.38 -5.12
C GLY A 97 -30.60 3.43 -3.66
N SER A 98 -29.87 2.41 -3.19
CA SER A 98 -29.21 2.45 -1.88
C SER A 98 -27.86 3.18 -1.95
N THR A 99 -27.34 3.59 -0.79
CA THR A 99 -25.98 4.17 -0.69
C THR A 99 -24.87 3.21 -1.10
N LEU A 100 -25.19 1.92 -1.20
CA LEU A 100 -24.27 0.83 -1.58
C LEU A 100 -24.43 0.43 -3.04
N GLU A 101 -25.36 1.01 -3.80
CA GLU A 101 -25.67 0.61 -5.17
C GLU A 101 -24.42 0.59 -6.07
N ARG A 102 -23.47 1.50 -5.83
CA ARG A 102 -22.19 1.53 -6.55
C ARG A 102 -21.33 0.29 -6.33
N TYR A 103 -21.49 -0.42 -5.21
CA TYR A 103 -20.69 -1.58 -4.85
C TYR A 103 -21.10 -2.85 -5.60
N GLY A 104 -22.31 -2.89 -6.14
CA GLY A 104 -22.83 -4.06 -6.83
C GLY A 104 -22.99 -5.24 -5.88
N GLN A 105 -22.54 -6.41 -6.29
CA GLN A 105 -22.48 -7.59 -5.43
C GLN A 105 -21.10 -7.70 -4.78
N PHE A 106 -21.09 -8.01 -3.49
CA PHE A 106 -19.87 -7.93 -2.70
C PHE A 106 -19.81 -8.89 -1.52
N VAL A 107 -18.59 -9.09 -1.03
CA VAL A 107 -18.27 -9.83 0.20
C VAL A 107 -17.41 -8.95 1.11
N VAL A 108 -17.67 -8.99 2.41
CA VAL A 108 -16.81 -8.39 3.45
C VAL A 108 -16.41 -9.48 4.44
N ILE A 109 -15.12 -9.58 4.70
CA ILE A 109 -14.54 -10.57 5.61
C ILE A 109 -13.88 -9.82 6.77
N SER A 110 -14.32 -10.11 8.00
CA SER A 110 -13.63 -9.66 9.20
C SER A 110 -12.44 -10.59 9.48
N HIS A 111 -11.32 -10.01 9.88
CA HIS A 111 -10.12 -10.74 10.24
C HIS A 111 -9.81 -10.58 11.72
N ASP A 112 -9.18 -11.59 12.30
CA ASP A 112 -8.60 -11.46 13.62
C ASP A 112 -7.47 -10.42 13.59
N PRO A 113 -7.25 -9.68 14.70
CA PRO A 113 -6.11 -8.76 14.78
C PRO A 113 -4.79 -9.48 14.52
N PHE A 114 -4.05 -9.01 13.52
CA PHE A 114 -2.69 -9.45 13.23
C PHE A 114 -1.65 -8.34 13.47
N ASP A 115 -2.11 -7.18 13.94
CA ASP A 115 -1.35 -6.19 14.70
C ASP A 115 -2.03 -6.01 16.07
N GLU A 116 -1.27 -5.58 17.10
CA GLU A 116 -1.68 -5.76 18.50
C GLU A 116 -2.91 -4.93 18.96
N VAL A 117 -3.53 -4.13 18.08
CA VAL A 117 -4.50 -3.11 18.54
C VAL A 117 -5.76 -2.99 17.69
N GLU A 118 -5.72 -3.23 16.38
CA GLU A 118 -6.81 -2.79 15.51
C GLU A 118 -7.63 -3.93 14.90
N LEU A 119 -8.90 -3.63 14.63
CA LEU A 119 -9.83 -4.53 13.95
C LEU A 119 -9.67 -4.39 12.44
N HIS A 120 -9.70 -5.49 11.71
CA HIS A 120 -9.41 -5.52 10.28
C HIS A 120 -10.56 -6.14 9.50
N GLN A 121 -10.83 -5.61 8.30
CA GLN A 121 -11.67 -6.28 7.32
C GLN A 121 -11.16 -6.06 5.89
N THR A 122 -11.46 -7.01 5.03
CA THR A 122 -11.27 -6.87 3.58
C THR A 122 -12.60 -6.83 2.86
N VAL A 123 -12.65 -6.05 1.79
CA VAL A 123 -13.87 -5.76 1.03
C VAL A 123 -13.62 -6.14 -0.44
N TYR A 124 -14.53 -6.92 -1.02
CA TYR A 124 -14.44 -7.43 -2.38
C TYR A 124 -15.72 -7.02 -3.12
N LEU A 125 -15.63 -6.04 -4.03
CA LEU A 125 -16.79 -5.45 -4.71
C LEU A 125 -16.87 -5.83 -6.19
N HIS A 126 -17.98 -5.44 -6.82
CA HIS A 126 -18.28 -5.63 -8.25
C HIS A 126 -18.32 -7.09 -8.71
N LEU A 127 -18.53 -8.02 -7.78
CA LEU A 127 -18.56 -9.45 -8.07
C LEU A 127 -19.71 -9.80 -9.01
N SER A 128 -19.53 -10.81 -9.86
CA SER A 128 -20.63 -11.39 -10.64
C SER A 128 -21.41 -12.44 -9.86
N GLU A 129 -20.74 -13.06 -8.88
CA GLU A 129 -21.27 -14.12 -8.04
C GLU A 129 -20.59 -14.11 -6.66
N THR A 130 -21.36 -14.23 -5.57
CA THR A 130 -20.87 -14.58 -4.23
C THR A 130 -20.98 -16.09 -4.03
N LEU A 131 -19.90 -16.73 -3.57
CA LEU A 131 -19.85 -18.18 -3.31
C LEU A 131 -19.88 -18.54 -1.82
N VAL A 132 -20.03 -17.52 -0.97
CA VAL A 132 -20.05 -17.62 0.50
C VAL A 132 -21.24 -16.84 1.06
N LYS A 133 -21.61 -17.13 2.30
CA LYS A 133 -22.68 -16.43 3.04
C LYS A 133 -22.16 -15.93 4.38
N VAL A 134 -22.89 -14.96 4.95
CA VAL A 134 -22.62 -14.42 6.28
C VAL A 134 -22.53 -15.56 7.30
N GLY A 135 -21.48 -15.53 8.11
CA GLY A 135 -21.20 -16.52 9.13
C GLY A 135 -20.23 -17.63 8.72
N ASP A 136 -19.95 -17.80 7.43
CA ASP A 136 -18.96 -18.77 6.95
C ASP A 136 -17.55 -18.38 7.45
N GLU A 137 -16.81 -19.38 7.93
CA GLU A 137 -15.38 -19.25 8.27
C GLU A 137 -14.55 -19.43 7.01
N ILE A 138 -13.57 -18.56 6.80
CA ILE A 138 -12.77 -18.45 5.59
C ILE A 138 -11.30 -18.67 5.92
N LYS A 139 -10.64 -19.46 5.09
CA LYS A 139 -9.19 -19.60 5.07
C LYS A 139 -8.57 -18.80 3.94
N GLN A 140 -7.35 -18.31 4.16
CA GLN A 140 -6.57 -17.68 3.12
C GLN A 140 -6.50 -18.59 1.89
N GLY A 141 -6.89 -18.04 0.74
CA GLY A 141 -6.93 -18.74 -0.54
C GLY A 141 -8.24 -19.47 -0.84
N ASP A 142 -9.25 -19.42 0.03
CA ASP A 142 -10.59 -19.91 -0.30
C ASP A 142 -11.25 -19.02 -1.36
N VAL A 143 -11.99 -19.64 -2.28
CA VAL A 143 -12.76 -18.91 -3.30
C VAL A 143 -14.04 -18.36 -2.67
N ILE A 144 -14.21 -17.04 -2.69
CA ILE A 144 -15.33 -16.35 -2.05
C ILE A 144 -16.34 -15.78 -3.06
N GLY A 145 -15.96 -15.68 -4.32
CA GLY A 145 -16.79 -15.11 -5.37
C GLY A 145 -16.10 -15.13 -6.71
N LYS A 146 -16.66 -14.38 -7.66
CA LYS A 146 -16.11 -14.23 -9.00
C LYS A 146 -16.07 -12.78 -9.42
N VAL A 147 -15.00 -12.39 -10.12
CA VAL A 147 -14.85 -11.07 -10.74
C VAL A 147 -16.08 -10.78 -11.61
N GLY A 148 -16.54 -9.54 -11.59
CA GLY A 148 -17.63 -9.09 -12.43
C GLY A 148 -17.52 -7.61 -12.79
N ASN A 149 -18.67 -7.03 -13.06
CA ASN A 149 -18.86 -5.62 -13.40
C ASN A 149 -20.16 -5.09 -12.77
N THR A 150 -20.58 -5.65 -11.63
CA THR A 150 -21.84 -5.25 -10.98
C THR A 150 -21.70 -3.92 -10.24
N GLY A 151 -22.80 -3.17 -10.14
CA GLY A 151 -22.86 -1.86 -9.49
C GLY A 151 -23.02 -0.72 -10.49
N VAL A 152 -23.28 0.48 -9.97
CA VAL A 152 -23.52 1.67 -10.80
C VAL A 152 -22.21 2.37 -11.19
N ASN A 153 -22.14 2.80 -12.46
CA ASN A 153 -20.99 3.45 -13.09
C ASN A 153 -19.73 2.56 -13.18
N ILE A 154 -19.94 1.24 -13.20
CA ILE A 154 -18.90 0.23 -13.38
C ILE A 154 -18.89 -0.19 -14.85
N ASN A 155 -17.93 0.34 -15.61
CA ASN A 155 -17.90 0.21 -17.07
C ASN A 155 -16.99 -0.90 -17.58
N THR A 156 -16.18 -1.50 -16.71
CA THR A 156 -15.19 -2.53 -17.07
C THR A 156 -15.15 -3.63 -16.00
N GLU A 157 -14.79 -4.84 -16.41
CA GLU A 157 -14.68 -6.00 -15.52
C GLU A 157 -13.44 -5.90 -14.65
N HIS A 158 -13.62 -5.96 -13.33
CA HIS A 158 -12.53 -5.93 -12.36
C HIS A 158 -12.99 -6.38 -10.97
N LEU A 159 -12.03 -6.75 -10.13
CA LEU A 159 -12.21 -6.81 -8.70
C LEU A 159 -11.80 -5.45 -8.11
N HIS A 160 -12.72 -4.80 -7.42
CA HIS A 160 -12.37 -3.70 -6.52
C HIS A 160 -12.13 -4.27 -5.12
N PHE A 161 -10.94 -4.01 -4.59
CA PHE A 161 -10.47 -4.58 -3.33
C PHE A 161 -10.05 -3.47 -2.35
N GLU A 162 -10.65 -3.46 -1.16
CA GLU A 162 -10.28 -2.53 -0.09
C GLU A 162 -9.76 -3.29 1.13
N TYR A 163 -8.88 -2.62 1.87
CA TYR A 163 -8.43 -3.04 3.20
C TYR A 163 -8.78 -1.96 4.20
N HIS A 164 -9.47 -2.33 5.28
CA HIS A 164 -9.95 -1.39 6.29
C HIS A 164 -9.37 -1.74 7.66
N ILE A 165 -9.02 -0.70 8.42
CA ILE A 165 -8.55 -0.82 9.80
C ILE A 165 -9.46 -0.01 10.72
N GLY A 166 -9.67 -0.51 11.95
CA GLY A 166 -10.59 0.04 12.94
C GLY A 166 -12.04 -0.38 12.72
N GLU A 167 -12.27 -1.42 11.92
CA GLU A 167 -13.61 -1.88 11.51
C GLU A 167 -13.61 -3.39 11.24
N ASN A 168 -14.62 -4.09 11.75
CA ASN A 168 -14.87 -5.51 11.47
C ASN A 168 -16.36 -5.88 11.46
N SER A 169 -17.26 -4.91 11.58
CA SER A 169 -18.71 -5.17 11.62
C SER A 169 -19.31 -5.44 10.23
N GLY A 170 -18.51 -5.26 9.16
CA GLY A 170 -18.97 -5.26 7.78
C GLY A 170 -19.40 -3.88 7.27
N ALA A 171 -19.43 -2.84 8.11
CA ALA A 171 -19.66 -1.49 7.62
C ALA A 171 -18.49 -1.05 6.74
N ILE A 172 -18.77 -0.58 5.52
CA ILE A 172 -17.74 -0.12 4.58
C ILE A 172 -17.67 1.41 4.71
N ARG A 173 -16.57 1.93 5.27
CA ARG A 173 -16.36 3.35 5.50
C ARG A 173 -15.04 3.80 4.88
N ARG A 174 -15.10 4.78 3.98
CA ARG A 174 -13.90 5.32 3.31
C ARG A 174 -12.84 5.84 4.29
N SER A 175 -13.24 6.36 5.46
CA SER A 175 -12.32 6.82 6.52
C SER A 175 -11.45 5.72 7.12
N ASN A 176 -11.91 4.46 7.00
CA ASN A 176 -11.22 3.30 7.58
C ASN A 176 -10.35 2.60 6.53
N ALA A 177 -10.48 2.97 5.25
CA ALA A 177 -9.69 2.42 4.18
C ALA A 177 -8.21 2.77 4.35
N ARG A 178 -7.34 1.79 4.12
CA ARG A 178 -5.89 1.91 4.12
C ARG A 178 -5.34 1.35 2.81
N HIS A 179 -4.10 1.68 2.51
CA HIS A 179 -3.46 1.26 1.27
C HIS A 179 -3.46 -0.28 1.16
N PRO A 180 -4.10 -0.92 0.17
CA PRO A 180 -4.20 -2.39 0.10
C PRO A 180 -2.84 -3.10 0.03
N LEU A 181 -1.81 -2.47 -0.55
CA LEU A 181 -0.44 -3.00 -0.56
C LEU A 181 0.24 -3.13 0.83
N ARG A 182 -0.42 -2.68 1.91
CA ARG A 182 -0.02 -3.08 3.27
C ARG A 182 -0.09 -4.59 3.47
N ILE A 183 -1.08 -5.23 2.87
CA ILE A 183 -1.39 -6.66 3.04
C ILE A 183 -1.43 -7.41 1.71
N LEU A 184 -1.10 -6.75 0.61
CA LEU A 184 -0.91 -7.37 -0.70
C LEU A 184 0.57 -7.40 -1.08
N PRO A 185 0.98 -8.38 -1.89
CA PRO A 185 2.33 -8.43 -2.41
C PRO A 185 2.64 -7.22 -3.31
N TYR A 186 3.83 -6.63 -3.16
CA TYR A 186 4.33 -5.59 -4.05
C TYR A 186 5.85 -5.61 -4.14
N GLN A 187 6.43 -4.91 -5.11
CA GLN A 187 7.89 -4.71 -5.19
C GLN A 187 8.22 -3.32 -4.70
N SER A 188 9.02 -3.18 -3.65
CA SER A 188 9.51 -1.86 -3.26
C SER A 188 10.51 -1.35 -4.30
N LYS A 189 10.23 -0.18 -4.87
CA LYS A 189 11.15 0.57 -5.73
C LYS A 189 11.09 2.03 -5.30
N SER A 190 12.21 2.74 -5.47
CA SER A 190 12.22 4.17 -5.21
C SER A 190 11.35 4.90 -6.21
N ALA A 191 10.60 5.88 -5.70
CA ALA A 191 9.91 6.82 -6.56
C ALA A 191 10.94 7.73 -7.25
N VAL A 192 10.59 8.25 -8.41
CA VAL A 192 11.29 9.39 -9.02
C VAL A 192 10.57 10.65 -8.58
N VAL A 193 11.33 11.65 -8.14
CA VAL A 193 10.80 12.93 -7.67
C VAL A 193 11.45 14.05 -8.44
N ASP A 194 10.65 14.80 -9.19
CA ASP A 194 11.06 16.02 -9.87
C ASP A 194 10.52 17.24 -9.11
N ILE A 195 11.37 18.25 -8.93
CA ILE A 195 11.05 19.45 -8.16
C ILE A 195 11.38 20.67 -9.00
N SER A 196 10.45 21.61 -9.07
CA SER A 196 10.64 22.90 -9.74
C SER A 196 9.93 24.00 -8.97
N LYS A 197 10.33 25.27 -9.17
CA LYS A 197 9.65 26.41 -8.59
C LYS A 197 9.52 27.56 -9.59
N THR A 198 8.49 28.37 -9.39
CA THR A 198 8.40 29.75 -9.85
C THR A 198 8.42 30.67 -8.63
N ASN A 199 8.26 31.98 -8.82
CA ASN A 199 8.12 32.91 -7.69
C ASN A 199 6.90 32.61 -6.82
N ASN A 200 5.85 32.00 -7.38
CA ASN A 200 4.55 31.88 -6.73
C ASN A 200 4.06 30.43 -6.55
N GLU A 201 4.79 29.45 -7.08
CA GLU A 201 4.39 28.05 -7.07
C GLU A 201 5.63 27.16 -6.89
N LEU A 202 5.56 26.19 -5.98
CA LEU A 202 6.51 25.10 -5.84
C LEU A 202 5.83 23.81 -6.33
N THR A 203 6.41 23.16 -7.33
CA THR A 203 5.84 21.98 -7.98
C THR A 203 6.69 20.76 -7.72
N ILE A 204 6.08 19.72 -7.15
CA ILE A 204 6.70 18.42 -6.88
C ILE A 204 5.94 17.37 -7.71
N THR A 205 6.65 16.63 -8.55
CA THR A 205 6.08 15.52 -9.31
C THR A 205 6.65 14.22 -8.77
N VAL A 206 5.78 13.31 -8.32
CA VAL A 206 6.14 11.99 -7.84
C VAL A 206 5.72 10.95 -8.87
N VAL A 207 6.66 10.14 -9.32
CA VAL A 207 6.44 9.06 -10.28
C VAL A 207 6.75 7.72 -9.63
N GLN A 208 5.76 6.82 -9.59
CA GLN A 208 5.94 5.44 -9.15
C GLN A 208 5.65 4.47 -10.30
N VAL A 209 6.51 3.46 -10.46
CA VAL A 209 6.23 2.39 -11.41
C VAL A 209 5.11 1.52 -10.87
N LYS A 210 4.27 1.00 -11.76
CA LYS A 210 3.04 0.27 -11.43
C LYS A 210 3.21 -0.86 -10.41
N SER A 211 4.32 -1.58 -10.47
CA SER A 211 4.64 -2.68 -9.55
C SER A 211 4.99 -2.25 -8.11
N SER A 212 5.17 -0.94 -7.88
CA SER A 212 5.70 -0.36 -6.64
C SER A 212 4.92 0.89 -6.19
N MET A 213 3.66 1.03 -6.59
CA MET A 213 2.84 2.19 -6.24
C MET A 213 2.29 2.03 -4.83
N ASP A 214 3.13 2.33 -3.86
CA ASP A 214 2.91 2.11 -2.43
C ASP A 214 2.92 3.42 -1.62
N LEU A 215 2.76 4.59 -2.26
CA LEU A 215 2.83 5.88 -1.58
C LEU A 215 1.65 6.06 -0.61
N VAL A 216 1.98 6.31 0.66
CA VAL A 216 1.01 6.53 1.74
C VAL A 216 1.02 7.97 2.23
N SER A 217 2.18 8.61 2.29
CA SER A 217 2.25 10.03 2.66
C SER A 217 3.41 10.74 2.00
N ILE A 218 3.24 12.05 1.82
CA ILE A 218 4.26 12.99 1.39
C ILE A 218 4.38 14.10 2.43
N THR A 219 5.60 14.47 2.77
CA THR A 219 5.90 15.67 3.58
C THR A 219 6.81 16.57 2.76
N ILE A 220 6.39 17.82 2.58
CA ILE A 220 7.10 18.85 1.83
C ILE A 220 7.61 19.87 2.83
N SER A 221 8.92 20.04 2.91
CA SER A 221 9.60 20.91 3.88
C SER A 221 10.46 21.94 3.14
N PRO A 222 9.88 23.06 2.70
CA PRO A 222 10.64 24.16 2.11
C PRO A 222 11.52 24.83 3.18
N MET A 223 12.79 25.10 2.87
CA MET A 223 13.75 25.63 3.83
C MET A 223 13.32 27.01 4.35
N GLY A 224 13.25 27.16 5.67
CA GLY A 224 12.80 28.42 6.29
C GLY A 224 11.28 28.63 6.28
N HIS A 225 10.50 27.67 5.78
CA HIS A 225 9.04 27.72 5.77
C HIS A 225 8.42 26.52 6.51
N GLU A 226 7.12 26.61 6.78
CA GLU A 226 6.35 25.54 7.40
C GLU A 226 6.33 24.29 6.51
N SER A 227 6.49 23.12 7.14
CA SER A 227 6.35 21.84 6.45
C SER A 227 4.88 21.47 6.30
N LYS A 228 4.51 20.95 5.14
CA LYS A 228 3.15 20.46 4.86
C LYS A 228 3.17 18.95 4.68
N ARG A 229 2.25 18.25 5.33
CA ARG A 229 2.09 16.79 5.25
C ARG A 229 0.74 16.45 4.63
N ILE A 230 0.75 15.52 3.69
CA ILE A 230 -0.44 14.86 3.16
C ILE A 230 -0.30 13.37 3.47
N ASP A 231 -1.30 12.82 4.13
CA ASP A 231 -1.37 11.42 4.52
C ASP A 231 -2.64 10.80 3.94
N PHE A 232 -2.46 9.94 2.94
CA PHE A 232 -3.57 9.31 2.22
C PHE A 232 -4.30 8.28 3.09
N GLU A 233 -3.63 7.69 4.09
CA GLU A 233 -4.23 6.67 4.95
C GLU A 233 -5.16 7.27 6.01
N THR A 234 -4.72 8.37 6.64
CA THR A 234 -5.49 9.05 7.71
C THR A 234 -6.32 10.22 7.20
N LEU A 235 -6.19 10.52 5.90
CA LEU A 235 -6.75 11.70 5.23
C LEU A 235 -6.29 13.01 5.88
N GLU A 236 -5.11 13.03 6.52
CA GLU A 236 -4.47 14.24 6.99
C GLU A 236 -4.02 15.08 5.78
N GLY A 237 -4.25 16.39 5.82
CA GLY A 237 -4.00 17.26 4.66
C GLY A 237 -5.00 17.04 3.51
N ILE A 238 -6.12 16.35 3.74
CA ILE A 238 -7.22 16.14 2.78
C ILE A 238 -8.54 16.60 3.41
N ASN A 239 -9.45 17.14 2.59
CA ASN A 239 -10.78 17.50 3.07
C ASN A 239 -11.60 16.23 3.37
N LYS A 240 -11.79 15.92 4.66
CA LYS A 240 -12.52 14.72 5.10
C LYS A 240 -14.03 14.76 4.80
N GLU A 241 -14.62 15.95 4.69
CA GLU A 241 -16.04 16.12 4.34
C GLU A 241 -16.27 15.96 2.84
N ASN A 242 -15.25 16.28 2.04
CA ASN A 242 -15.31 16.20 0.60
C ASN A 242 -13.99 15.63 0.05
N VAL A 243 -13.81 14.32 0.20
CA VAL A 243 -12.56 13.63 -0.15
C VAL A 243 -12.32 13.55 -1.67
N ASP A 244 -13.37 13.76 -2.47
CA ASP A 244 -13.34 13.71 -3.93
C ASP A 244 -13.15 15.11 -4.55
N VAL A 245 -12.71 16.09 -3.75
CA VAL A 245 -12.20 17.35 -4.28
C VAL A 245 -10.72 17.53 -3.95
N VAL A 246 -10.05 18.27 -4.82
CA VAL A 246 -8.63 18.64 -4.68
C VAL A 246 -8.42 19.32 -3.31
N PRO A 247 -7.36 18.94 -2.56
CA PRO A 247 -7.35 19.22 -1.13
C PRO A 247 -7.03 20.66 -0.73
N TYR A 248 -7.27 20.86 0.55
CA TYR A 248 -7.31 22.07 1.35
C TYR A 248 -5.95 22.32 2.04
N GLN A 249 -5.63 23.58 2.35
CA GLN A 249 -4.32 24.10 2.85
C GLN A 249 -3.26 24.51 1.80
N GLY A 250 -3.69 24.87 0.59
CA GLY A 250 -2.83 25.48 -0.43
C GLY A 250 -1.91 24.49 -1.16
N ILE A 251 -2.33 23.22 -1.24
CA ILE A 251 -1.68 22.21 -2.09
C ILE A 251 -2.72 21.64 -3.06
N ASP A 252 -2.51 21.86 -4.35
CA ASP A 252 -3.25 21.14 -5.38
C ASP A 252 -2.59 19.78 -5.65
N ILE A 253 -3.36 18.70 -5.53
CA ILE A 253 -2.97 17.36 -5.94
C ILE A 253 -3.59 17.06 -7.30
N ILE A 254 -2.74 16.84 -8.30
CA ILE A 254 -3.12 16.62 -9.69
C ILE A 254 -2.64 15.22 -10.09
N PRO A 255 -3.51 14.21 -10.06
CA PRO A 255 -3.20 12.90 -10.60
C PRO A 255 -3.15 12.94 -12.13
N SER A 256 -2.26 12.16 -12.73
CA SER A 256 -2.33 11.88 -14.17
C SER A 256 -3.30 10.73 -14.46
N PRO A 257 -3.85 10.63 -15.69
CA PRO A 257 -4.67 9.48 -16.08
C PRO A 257 -3.93 8.16 -15.88
N PHE A 258 -4.57 7.19 -15.25
CA PHE A 258 -4.02 5.86 -14.98
C PHE A 258 -5.02 4.77 -15.36
N ASN A 259 -4.53 3.69 -15.97
CA ASN A 259 -5.35 2.55 -16.38
C ASN A 259 -4.53 1.24 -16.45
N SER A 260 -5.12 0.18 -17.00
CA SER A 260 -4.49 -1.14 -17.13
C SER A 260 -3.23 -1.17 -18.01
N VAL A 261 -3.05 -0.24 -18.96
CA VAL A 261 -1.87 -0.17 -19.84
C VAL A 261 -0.81 0.82 -19.37
N SER A 262 -1.13 1.73 -18.45
CA SER A 262 -0.15 2.63 -17.85
C SER A 262 0.95 1.85 -17.12
N SER A 263 2.20 2.26 -17.30
CA SER A 263 3.36 1.67 -16.60
C SER A 263 3.72 2.42 -15.32
N GLN A 264 3.19 3.62 -15.13
CA GLN A 264 3.53 4.53 -14.04
C GLN A 264 2.30 5.32 -13.57
N MET A 265 2.25 5.61 -12.28
CA MET A 265 1.39 6.65 -11.71
C MET A 265 2.23 7.91 -11.52
N VAL A 266 1.64 9.05 -11.86
CA VAL A 266 2.22 10.36 -11.68
C VAL A 266 1.26 11.20 -10.85
N LEU A 267 1.76 11.72 -9.73
CA LEU A 267 1.06 12.69 -8.89
C LEU A 267 1.86 13.99 -8.89
N THR A 268 1.23 15.10 -9.27
CA THR A 268 1.81 16.44 -9.18
C THR A 268 1.20 17.18 -7.99
N PHE A 269 2.06 17.76 -7.16
CA PHE A 269 1.71 18.59 -6.02
C PHE A 269 2.15 20.02 -6.32
N LYS A 270 1.20 20.96 -6.41
CA LYS A 270 1.49 22.38 -6.53
C LYS A 270 1.25 23.04 -5.19
N VAL A 271 2.28 23.64 -4.62
CA VAL A 271 2.22 24.36 -3.34
C VAL A 271 2.22 25.85 -3.62
N GLU A 272 1.08 26.49 -3.35
CA GLU A 272 0.94 27.93 -3.47
C GLU A 272 1.75 28.63 -2.38
N GLY A 273 2.41 29.73 -2.74
CA GLY A 273 3.18 30.53 -1.80
C GLY A 273 4.01 31.61 -2.48
N VAL A 274 4.88 32.27 -1.74
CA VAL A 274 5.89 33.19 -2.27
C VAL A 274 7.26 32.56 -2.04
N TRP A 275 7.92 32.13 -3.12
CA TRP A 275 9.11 31.28 -3.11
C TRP A 275 10.34 31.96 -3.74
N THR A 276 10.37 33.29 -3.73
CA THR A 276 11.48 34.10 -4.29
C THR A 276 12.80 33.75 -3.61
N ASP A 277 12.79 33.64 -2.27
CA ASP A 277 13.98 33.43 -1.45
C ASP A 277 14.16 31.96 -1.04
N LEU A 278 13.40 31.04 -1.64
CA LEU A 278 13.47 29.62 -1.31
C LEU A 278 14.77 29.00 -1.83
N GLU A 279 15.71 28.69 -0.92
CA GLU A 279 17.02 28.12 -1.24
C GLU A 279 16.98 26.59 -1.47
N GLY A 280 15.98 25.91 -0.92
CA GLY A 280 15.84 24.46 -1.10
C GLY A 280 14.59 23.90 -0.47
N VAL A 281 14.33 22.62 -0.75
CA VAL A 281 13.21 21.87 -0.22
C VAL A 281 13.62 20.43 0.06
N THR A 282 13.11 19.88 1.15
CA THR A 282 13.17 18.43 1.42
C THR A 282 11.79 17.83 1.18
N VAL A 283 11.73 16.77 0.38
CA VAL A 283 10.51 15.97 0.16
C VAL A 283 10.73 14.60 0.77
N LYS A 284 9.84 14.19 1.67
CA LYS A 284 9.85 12.87 2.30
C LYS A 284 8.63 12.09 1.86
N LEU A 285 8.86 10.93 1.26
CA LEU A 285 7.81 9.98 0.89
C LEU A 285 7.83 8.82 1.88
N VAL A 286 6.66 8.39 2.34
CA VAL A 286 6.50 7.17 3.16
C VAL A 286 5.64 6.19 2.42
N ASN A 287 6.05 4.93 2.41
CA ASN A 287 5.33 3.87 1.73
C ASN A 287 4.40 3.05 2.64
N ALA A 288 3.64 2.12 2.05
CA ALA A 288 2.69 1.25 2.74
C ALA A 288 3.30 0.36 3.85
N LYS A 289 4.63 0.19 3.90
CA LYS A 289 5.32 -0.53 4.98
C LYS A 289 6.00 0.41 5.98
N GLY A 290 5.72 1.71 5.91
CA GLY A 290 6.30 2.73 6.79
C GLY A 290 7.73 3.13 6.45
N LYS A 291 8.30 2.63 5.34
CA LYS A 291 9.65 3.00 4.91
C LYS A 291 9.64 4.39 4.30
N ALA A 292 10.54 5.24 4.80
CA ALA A 292 10.73 6.60 4.30
C ALA A 292 11.81 6.69 3.21
N GLN A 293 11.61 7.60 2.26
CA GLN A 293 12.58 8.03 1.27
C GLN A 293 12.64 9.56 1.27
N GLU A 294 13.83 10.13 1.37
CA GLU A 294 14.04 11.58 1.46
C GLU A 294 14.78 12.10 0.23
N PHE A 295 14.27 13.19 -0.33
CA PHE A 295 14.77 13.85 -1.53
C PHE A 295 15.07 15.30 -1.18
N ILE A 296 16.33 15.70 -1.28
CA ILE A 296 16.79 17.06 -0.97
C ILE A 296 17.10 17.77 -2.28
N HIS A 297 16.43 18.89 -2.53
CA HIS A 297 16.67 19.73 -3.70
C HIS A 297 17.11 21.11 -3.26
N LYS A 298 18.18 21.62 -3.86
CA LYS A 298 18.65 23.00 -3.68
C LYS A 298 18.39 23.78 -4.95
N PHE A 299 17.78 24.94 -4.83
CA PHE A 299 17.58 25.85 -5.95
C PHE A 299 18.87 26.65 -6.18
N GLN A 300 19.22 26.84 -7.46
CA GLN A 300 20.32 27.71 -7.87
C GLN A 300 19.86 29.16 -7.98
#